data_AF-A0A9C9GI41-F1
#
_entry.id   AF-A0A9C9GI41-F1
#
_cell.length_a   1.000
_cell.length_b   1.000
_cell.length_c   1.000
_cell.angle_alpha   90.00
_cell.angle_beta   90.00
_cell.angle_gamma   90.00
#
_symmetry.space_group_name_H-M   'P 1'
#
loop_
_entity.id
_entity.type
_entity.pdbx_description
1 polymer ?
#
loop_
_entity_poly.entity_id
_entity_poly.type
_entity_poly.pdbx_seq_one_letter_code
_entity_poly.pdbx_strand_id
1 'polypeptide(L)'
;MSDITGQGPGEKLLQSVHEMKTGKAARVYSIELSDIIEARHKTGLSQDKFALLLGISVRTLQDWEQGRRSPKGPAISLLKIAAQRPDVLRDVLL
;
A
#
# COMPACT_ATOMS: atom_id res chain seq x y z
N MET A 1 25.40 -29.95 -27.98
CA MET A 1 24.06 -29.43 -28.33
C MET A 1 23.51 -28.81 -27.05
N SER A 2 23.68 -27.50 -26.87
CA SER A 2 23.27 -26.82 -25.64
C SER A 2 22.14 -25.89 -26.00
N ASP A 3 20.97 -26.13 -25.40
CA ASP A 3 19.75 -25.37 -25.59
C ASP A 3 19.94 -23.92 -25.12
N ILE A 4 19.93 -22.99 -26.07
CA ILE A 4 19.92 -21.55 -25.83
C ILE A 4 18.46 -21.09 -25.88
N THR A 5 17.65 -21.47 -24.91
CA THR A 5 16.33 -20.83 -24.72
C THR A 5 16.52 -19.54 -23.93
N GLY A 6 17.23 -18.59 -24.54
CA GLY A 6 17.44 -17.25 -24.00
C GLY A 6 16.31 -16.34 -24.44
N GLN A 7 15.29 -16.16 -23.61
CA GLN A 7 14.30 -15.09 -23.77
C GLN A 7 15.05 -13.74 -23.84
N GLY A 8 15.11 -13.16 -25.03
CA GLY A 8 15.80 -11.90 -25.26
C GLY A 8 15.08 -10.73 -24.57
N PRO A 9 15.77 -9.59 -24.31
CA PRO A 9 15.16 -8.41 -23.70
C PRO A 9 13.89 -7.92 -24.44
N GLY A 10 13.85 -8.06 -25.77
CA GLY A 10 12.69 -7.68 -26.58
C GLY A 10 11.42 -8.50 -26.31
N GLU A 11 11.57 -9.79 -26.00
CA GLU A 11 10.43 -10.69 -25.73
C GLU A 11 9.77 -10.33 -24.39
N LYS A 12 10.59 -9.99 -23.38
CA LYS A 12 10.11 -9.50 -22.08
C LYS A 12 9.37 -8.16 -22.21
N LEU A 13 9.83 -7.27 -23.08
CA LEU A 13 9.16 -5.99 -23.34
C LEU A 13 7.81 -6.18 -24.02
N LEU A 14 7.72 -7.05 -25.03
CA LEU A 14 6.45 -7.38 -25.69
C LEU A 14 5.45 -8.01 -24.71
N GLN A 15 5.95 -8.89 -23.83
CA GLN A 15 5.15 -9.50 -22.77
C GLN A 15 4.60 -8.45 -21.80
N SER A 16 5.42 -7.50 -21.33
CA SER A 16 4.95 -6.41 -20.46
C SER A 16 3.92 -5.50 -21.14
N VAL A 17 4.10 -5.19 -22.44
CA VAL A 17 3.11 -4.41 -23.21
C VAL A 17 1.79 -5.18 -23.34
N HIS A 18 1.85 -6.50 -23.54
CA HIS A 18 0.66 -7.34 -23.59
C HIS A 18 -0.06 -7.40 -22.23
N GLU A 19 0.68 -7.51 -21.13
CA GLU A 19 0.16 -7.46 -19.76
C GLU A 19 -0.50 -6.10 -19.44
N MET A 20 0.07 -4.99 -19.94
CA MET A 20 -0.54 -3.67 -19.83
C MET A 20 -1.84 -3.57 -20.63
N LYS A 21 -1.84 -4.04 -21.89
CA LYS A 21 -3.04 -4.04 -22.75
C LYS A 21 -4.17 -4.91 -22.21
N THR A 22 -3.83 -6.00 -21.52
CA THR A 22 -4.80 -6.93 -20.91
C THR A 22 -5.17 -6.57 -19.47
N GLY A 23 -4.67 -5.45 -18.94
CA GLY A 23 -4.98 -4.98 -17.59
C GLY A 23 -4.28 -5.76 -16.46
N LYS A 24 -3.42 -6.74 -16.80
CA LYS A 24 -2.65 -7.53 -15.83
C LYS A 24 -1.54 -6.74 -15.13
N ALA A 25 -1.11 -5.61 -15.69
CA ALA A 25 -0.06 -4.76 -15.11
C ALA A 25 -0.57 -3.79 -14.04
N ALA A 26 -1.89 -3.65 -13.85
CA ALA A 26 -2.44 -2.82 -12.79
C ALA A 26 -2.30 -3.57 -11.45
N ARG A 27 -1.17 -3.37 -10.76
CA ARG A 27 -1.00 -3.89 -9.41
C ARG A 27 -2.10 -3.31 -8.52
N VAL A 28 -3.10 -4.12 -8.19
CA VAL A 28 -4.18 -3.72 -7.29
C VAL A 28 -3.61 -3.72 -5.88
N TYR A 29 -3.32 -2.53 -5.38
CA TYR A 29 -3.00 -2.35 -3.98
C TYR A 29 -4.34 -2.25 -3.23
N SER A 30 -4.80 -3.36 -2.66
CA SER A 30 -5.88 -3.36 -1.66
C SER A 30 -5.28 -3.52 -0.26
N ILE A 31 -6.04 -3.09 0.74
CA ILE A 31 -5.79 -3.28 2.16
C ILE A 31 -7.14 -3.54 2.82
N GLU A 32 -7.20 -4.53 3.70
CA GLU A 32 -8.44 -4.90 4.39
C GLU A 32 -8.72 -3.93 5.54
N LEU A 33 -9.98 -3.82 5.94
CA LEU A 33 -10.39 -2.96 7.06
C LEU A 33 -9.61 -3.28 8.36
N SER A 34 -9.44 -4.57 8.65
CA SER A 34 -8.67 -5.06 9.80
C SER A 34 -7.25 -4.51 9.81
N ASP A 35 -6.62 -4.44 8.64
CA ASP A 35 -5.23 -4.03 8.50
C ASP A 35 -5.06 -2.54 8.82
N ILE A 36 -6.07 -1.70 8.53
CA ILE A 36 -6.06 -0.26 8.82
C ILE A 36 -6.08 -0.04 10.33
N ILE A 37 -6.99 -0.72 11.01
CA ILE A 37 -7.13 -0.65 12.47
C ILE A 37 -5.85 -1.19 13.12
N GLU A 38 -5.38 -2.36 12.69
CA GLU A 38 -4.16 -2.97 13.21
C GLU A 38 -2.93 -2.08 12.99
N ALA A 39 -2.79 -1.47 11.81
CA ALA A 39 -1.71 -0.54 11.51
C ALA A 39 -1.66 0.61 12.52
N ARG A 40 -2.80 1.25 12.81
CA ARG A 40 -2.86 2.31 13.83
C ARG A 40 -2.52 1.75 15.21
N HIS A 41 -3.15 0.65 15.62
CA HIS A 41 -2.93 0.07 16.95
C HIS A 41 -1.46 -0.32 17.17
N LYS A 42 -0.78 -0.87 16.16
CA LYS A 42 0.66 -1.19 16.23
C LYS A 42 1.53 0.03 16.45
N THR A 43 1.16 1.21 15.92
CA THR A 43 1.90 2.45 16.22
C THR A 43 1.70 2.94 17.65
N GLY A 44 0.64 2.50 18.36
CA GLY A 44 0.29 3.01 19.69
C GLY A 44 -0.26 4.44 19.67
N LEU A 45 -0.54 4.99 18.48
CA LEU A 45 -1.06 6.34 18.31
C LEU A 45 -2.59 6.37 18.42
N SER A 46 -3.09 7.47 18.97
CA SER A 46 -4.51 7.83 18.89
C SER A 46 -4.90 8.20 17.44
N GLN A 47 -6.21 8.20 17.14
CA GLN A 47 -6.70 8.48 15.78
C GLN A 47 -6.25 9.86 15.27
N ASP A 48 -6.23 10.88 16.12
CA ASP A 48 -5.77 12.23 15.80
C ASP A 48 -4.28 12.28 15.42
N LYS A 49 -3.42 11.66 16.23
CA LYS A 49 -1.98 11.60 15.96
C LYS A 49 -1.66 10.79 14.71
N PHE A 50 -2.34 9.66 14.52
CA PHE A 50 -2.15 8.81 13.34
C PHE A 50 -2.64 9.50 12.06
N ALA A 51 -3.80 10.17 12.11
CA ALA A 51 -4.32 10.94 10.98
C ALA A 51 -3.38 12.10 10.60
N LEU A 52 -2.86 12.82 11.60
CA LEU A 52 -1.87 13.88 11.39
C LEU A 52 -0.63 13.36 10.65
N LEU A 53 -0.08 12.22 11.09
CA LEU A 53 1.09 11.61 10.44
C LEU A 53 0.81 11.23 8.99
N LEU A 54 -0.35 10.64 8.73
CA LEU A 54 -0.76 10.26 7.38
C LEU A 54 -1.14 11.46 6.49
N GLY A 55 -1.18 12.68 7.04
CA GLY A 55 -1.56 13.89 6.30
C GLY A 55 -3.05 13.91 5.91
N ILE A 56 -3.92 13.28 6.70
CA ILE A 56 -5.36 13.19 6.45
C ILE A 56 -6.16 13.73 7.64
N SER A 57 -7.43 14.05 7.41
CA SER A 57 -8.32 14.41 8.52
C SER A 57 -8.65 13.19 9.39
N VAL A 58 -8.91 13.42 10.68
CA VAL A 58 -9.41 12.37 11.59
C VAL A 58 -10.67 11.73 11.04
N ARG A 59 -11.55 12.53 10.41
CA ARG A 59 -12.76 12.04 9.76
C ARG A 59 -12.46 11.05 8.63
N THR A 60 -11.44 11.30 7.82
CA THR A 60 -10.99 10.39 6.76
C THR A 60 -10.54 9.05 7.33
N LEU A 61 -9.73 9.08 8.39
CA LEU A 61 -9.29 7.86 9.08
C LEU A 61 -10.49 7.09 9.67
N GLN A 62 -11.45 7.78 10.28
CA GLN A 62 -12.67 7.14 10.80
C GLN A 62 -13.54 6.53 9.70
N ASP A 63 -13.67 7.20 8.55
CA ASP A 63 -14.38 6.64 7.40
C ASP A 63 -13.70 5.36 6.89
N TRP A 64 -12.37 5.28 6.99
CA TRP A 64 -11.62 4.06 6.68
C TRP A 64 -11.81 2.98 7.73
N GLU A 65 -11.58 3.27 9.01
CA GLU A 65 -11.73 2.31 10.13
C GLU A 65 -13.17 1.83 10.37
N GLN A 66 -14.17 2.49 9.76
CA GLN A 66 -15.57 2.07 9.81
C GLN A 66 -16.06 1.47 8.48
N GLY A 67 -15.15 1.28 7.51
CA GLY A 67 -15.46 0.67 6.21
C GLY A 67 -16.35 1.52 5.29
N ARG A 68 -16.60 2.80 5.61
CA ARG A 68 -17.39 3.71 4.75
C ARG A 68 -16.63 4.15 3.50
N ARG A 69 -15.30 4.18 3.59
CA ARG A 69 -14.40 4.50 2.48
C ARG A 69 -13.18 3.61 2.56
N SER A 70 -12.48 3.46 1.43
CA SER A 70 -11.20 2.75 1.39
C SER A 70 -10.06 3.73 1.11
N PRO A 71 -8.88 3.52 1.71
CA PRO A 71 -7.67 4.26 1.34
C PRO A 71 -7.31 3.97 -0.13
N LYS A 72 -6.66 4.93 -0.78
CA LYS A 72 -6.22 4.83 -2.17
C LYS A 72 -4.82 5.36 -2.33
N GLY A 73 -4.11 4.87 -3.36
CA GLY A 73 -2.81 5.41 -3.76
C GLY A 73 -1.78 5.39 -2.61
N PRO A 74 -1.06 6.50 -2.36
CA PRO A 74 0.02 6.55 -1.36
C PRO A 74 -0.41 6.14 0.06
N ALA A 75 -1.67 6.37 0.44
CA ALA A 75 -2.17 6.01 1.76
C ALA A 75 -2.08 4.51 2.04
N ILE A 76 -2.28 3.66 1.01
CA ILE A 76 -2.18 2.20 1.15
C ILE A 76 -0.74 1.80 1.47
N SER A 77 0.25 2.43 0.83
CA SER A 77 1.66 2.19 1.11
C SER A 77 2.02 2.62 2.52
N LEU A 78 1.56 3.79 2.97
CA LEU A 78 1.81 4.28 4.32
C LEU A 78 1.19 3.37 5.39
N LEU A 79 -0.04 2.88 5.18
CA LEU A 79 -0.68 1.93 6.09
C LEU A 79 0.08 0.59 6.16
N LYS A 80 0.64 0.11 5.03
CA LYS A 80 1.51 -1.08 5.02
C LYS A 80 2.79 -0.85 5.80
N ILE A 81 3.41 0.32 5.67
CA ILE A 81 4.59 0.69 6.46
C ILE A 81 4.22 0.75 7.95
N ALA A 82 3.11 1.38 8.31
CA ALA A 82 2.62 1.43 9.69
C ALA A 82 2.37 0.03 10.28
N ALA A 83 1.86 -0.91 9.49
CA ALA A 83 1.63 -2.29 9.93
C ALA A 83 2.92 -3.12 10.10
N GLN A 84 3.93 -2.88 9.27
CA GLN A 84 5.19 -3.66 9.25
C GLN A 84 6.30 -3.05 10.10
N ARG A 85 6.38 -1.72 10.12
CA ARG A 85 7.43 -0.90 10.75
C ARG A 85 6.80 0.27 11.52
N PRO A 86 6.01 -0.01 12.56
CA PRO A 86 5.34 1.03 13.34
C PRO A 86 6.31 1.97 14.05
N ASP A 87 7.55 1.53 14.30
CA ASP A 87 8.65 2.31 14.87
C ASP A 87 8.96 3.55 14.02
N VAL A 88 9.05 3.40 12.70
CA VAL A 88 9.36 4.49 11.77
C VAL A 88 8.36 5.65 11.86
N LEU A 89 7.09 5.33 12.13
CA LEU A 89 6.05 6.36 12.27
C LEU A 89 6.12 7.08 13.63
N ARG A 90 6.53 6.39 14.69
CA ARG A 90 6.64 7.02 16.02
C ARG A 90 7.72 8.09 16.03
N ASP A 91 8.82 7.85 15.32
CA ASP A 91 9.97 8.75 15.25
C ASP A 91 9.70 10.04 14.47
N VAL A 92 8.64 10.10 13.65
CA VAL A 92 8.29 11.30 12.86
C VAL A 92 7.56 12.36 13.70
N LEU A 93 6.97 11.97 14.82
CA LEU A 93 6.20 12.85 15.72
C LEU A 93 6.96 13.24 17.00
N LEU A 94 8.20 12.79 17.16
CA LEU A 94 9.11 13.10 18.27
C LEU A 94 10.22 14.05 17.81
#